data_AF-A0A0B5EHR6-F1
#
_entry.id   AF-A0A0B5EHR6-F1
#
_cell.length_a   1.000
_cell.length_b   1.000
_cell.length_c   1.000
_cell.angle_alpha   90.00
_cell.angle_beta   90.00
_cell.angle_gamma   90.00
#
_symmetry.space_group_name_H-M   'P 1'
#
loop_
_entity.id
_entity.type
_entity.pdbx_description
1 polymer ?
#
loop_
_entity_poly.entity_id
_entity_poly.type
_entity_poly.pdbx_seq_one_letter_code
_entity_poly.pdbx_strand_id
1 'polypeptide(L)'
;MPTPAADLHLRLDLLNGRPSAVTATLTGTPTHTVRALLALHGFEPLDDTTMVMAHRPRGALLRRSGRARPARRGRHRGHHAPAP
;
A
#
# COMPACT_ATOMS: atom_id res chain seq x y z
N MET A 1 26.61 21.99 3.14
CA MET A 1 25.77 21.13 3.99
C MET A 1 24.48 21.87 4.27
N PRO A 2 23.29 21.34 3.92
CA PRO A 2 22.04 21.99 4.31
C PRO A 2 21.92 21.86 5.83
N THR A 3 22.01 22.99 6.54
CA THR A 3 21.76 23.06 7.97
C THR A 3 20.31 22.65 8.18
N PRO A 4 20.01 21.61 9.00
CA PRO A 4 18.62 21.36 9.35
C PRO A 4 18.12 22.63 10.04
N ALA A 5 17.01 23.18 9.55
CA ALA A 5 16.28 24.23 10.24
C ALA A 5 16.04 23.70 11.67
N ALA A 6 16.79 24.24 12.64
CA ALA A 6 17.13 23.53 13.87
C ALA A 6 15.93 23.25 14.81
N ASP A 7 14.76 23.78 14.47
CA ASP A 7 13.50 23.60 15.19
C ASP A 7 12.42 22.91 14.35
N LEU A 8 12.74 22.34 13.17
CA LEU A 8 11.75 21.63 12.36
C LEU A 8 11.58 20.19 12.82
N HIS A 9 10.43 19.90 13.42
CA HIS A 9 10.03 18.55 13.80
C HIS A 9 8.99 18.00 12.84
N LEU A 10 9.20 16.76 12.40
CA LEU A 10 8.26 16.01 11.57
C LEU A 10 7.67 14.86 12.39
N ARG A 11 6.35 14.89 12.60
CA ARG A 11 5.62 13.79 13.23
C ARG A 11 4.78 13.08 12.19
N LEU A 12 4.96 11.77 12.07
CA LEU A 12 4.13 10.90 11.24
C LEU A 12 3.16 10.13 12.13
N ASP A 13 1.88 10.16 11.78
CA ASP A 13 0.79 9.50 12.52
C ASP A 13 -0.22 8.87 11.55
N LEU A 14 -1.08 7.97 12.03
CA LEU A 14 -2.13 7.36 11.23
C LEU A 14 -3.39 8.23 11.29
N LEU A 15 -3.94 8.61 10.14
CA LEU A 15 -5.15 9.42 10.09
C LEU A 15 -6.32 8.63 10.71
N ASN A 16 -6.76 9.06 11.90
CA ASN A 16 -7.80 8.39 12.69
C ASN A 16 -7.50 6.92 13.01
N GLY A 17 -6.22 6.57 13.18
CA GLY A 17 -5.78 5.20 13.44
C GLY A 17 -5.94 4.25 12.26
N ARG A 18 -6.31 4.76 11.07
CA ARG A 18 -6.47 3.93 9.87
C ARG A 18 -5.11 3.67 9.24
N PRO A 19 -4.70 2.39 9.05
CA PRO A 19 -3.43 2.06 8.39
C PRO A 19 -3.40 2.46 6.91
N SER A 20 -4.53 2.88 6.34
CA SER A 20 -4.66 3.30 4.94
C SER A 20 -4.32 4.77 4.70
N ALA A 21 -4.05 5.56 5.74
CA ALA A 21 -3.80 6.98 5.62
C ALA A 21 -2.82 7.46 6.69
N VAL A 22 -1.83 8.25 6.28
CA VAL A 22 -0.77 8.78 7.15
C VAL A 22 -0.82 10.30 7.09
N THR A 23 -0.71 10.93 8.26
CA THR A 23 -0.62 12.38 8.43
C THR A 23 0.81 12.73 8.82
N ALA A 24 1.37 13.75 8.17
CA ALA A 24 2.65 14.36 8.49
C ALA A 24 2.41 15.76 9.08
N THR A 25 2.78 15.97 10.33
CA THR A 25 2.70 17.27 11.00
C THR A 25 4.11 17.87 11.12
N LEU A 26 4.27 19.08 10.62
CA LEU A 26 5.45 19.92 10.67
C LEU A 26 5.31 20.89 11.85
N THR A 27 6.18 20.80 12.84
CA THR A 27 6.24 21.73 13.99
C THR A 27 7.53 22.55 13.89
N GLY A 28 7.48 23.85 14.21
CA GLY A 28 8.59 24.78 14.01
C GLY A 28 8.47 25.54 12.69
N THR A 29 9.58 26.08 12.16
CA THR A 29 9.58 26.87 10.92
C THR A 29 9.51 25.95 9.69
N PRO A 30 8.33 25.75 9.07
CA PRO A 30 8.19 24.80 7.98
C PRO A 30 8.92 25.36 6.76
N THR A 31 9.96 24.67 6.31
CA THR A 31 10.68 25.09 5.11
C THR A 31 9.92 24.60 3.88
N HIS A 32 9.79 25.45 2.86
CA HIS A 32 9.20 25.07 1.56
C HIS A 32 9.83 23.77 1.00
N THR A 33 11.13 23.57 1.25
CA THR A 33 11.86 22.35 0.90
C THR A 33 11.24 21.08 1.49
N VAL A 34 10.79 21.10 2.75
CA VAL A 34 10.24 19.90 3.39
C VAL A 34 8.84 19.59 2.86
N ARG A 35 8.02 20.62 2.59
CA ARG A 35 6.74 20.45 1.90
C ARG A 35 6.93 19.86 0.51
N ALA A 36 7.93 20.34 -0.23
CA ALA A 36 8.25 19.81 -1.56
C ALA A 36 8.70 18.34 -1.51
N LEU A 37 9.53 17.95 -0.53
CA LEU A 37 9.94 16.56 -0.34
C LEU A 37 8.75 15.66 0.01
N LEU A 38 7.88 16.10 0.92
CA LEU A 38 6.66 15.37 1.28
C LEU A 38 5.73 15.23 0.07
N ALA A 39 5.57 16.28 -0.73
CA ALA A 39 4.79 16.24 -1.97
C ALA A 39 5.36 15.23 -2.99
N LEU A 40 6.69 15.16 -3.15
CA LEU A 40 7.33 14.14 -3.99
C LEU A 40 7.05 12.71 -3.54
N HIS A 41 6.82 12.51 -2.25
CA HIS A 41 6.43 11.20 -1.72
C HIS A 41 4.93 10.89 -1.88
N GLY A 42 4.11 11.88 -2.24
CA GLY A 42 2.65 11.75 -2.39
C GLY A 42 1.84 12.24 -1.19
N PHE A 43 2.45 13.08 -0.33
CA PHE A 43 1.71 13.83 0.68
C PHE A 43 1.11 15.08 0.06
N GLU A 44 -0.18 15.29 0.26
CA GLU A 44 -0.89 16.50 -0.14
C GLU A 44 -1.02 17.45 1.06
N PRO A 45 -0.85 18.77 0.89
CA PRO A 45 -1.04 19.72 1.98
C PRO A 45 -2.50 19.79 2.41
N LEU A 46 -2.74 19.59 3.70
CA LEU A 46 -4.05 19.83 4.33
C LEU A 46 -4.11 21.25 4.91
N ASP A 47 -3.01 21.68 5.54
CA ASP A 47 -2.79 23.04 6.02
C ASP A 47 -1.30 23.42 5.90
N ASP A 48 -0.90 24.57 6.44
CA ASP A 48 0.48 25.06 6.39
C ASP A 48 1.48 24.14 7.11
N THR A 49 1.00 23.40 8.10
CA THR A 49 1.77 22.53 8.99
C THR A 49 1.41 21.05 8.86
N THR A 50 0.34 20.69 8.16
CA THR A 50 -0.13 19.32 8.05
C THR A 50 -0.21 18.89 6.59
N MET A 51 0.32 17.72 6.30
CA MET A 51 0.20 17.06 5.01
C MET A 51 -0.33 15.64 5.19
N VAL A 52 -1.07 15.11 4.22
CA VAL A 52 -1.73 13.81 4.31
C VAL A 52 -1.42 12.96 3.10
N MET A 53 -1.21 11.66 3.29
CA MET A 53 -1.02 10.68 2.24
C MET A 53 -1.95 9.49 2.42
N ALA A 54 -2.52 9.00 1.33
CA ALA A 54 -3.11 7.67 1.30
C ALA A 54 -2.02 6.60 1.38
N HIS A 55 -1.80 6.02 2.56
CA HIS A 55 -0.86 4.93 2.75
C HIS A 55 -1.43 3.64 2.17
N ARG A 56 -0.96 3.25 1.00
CA ARG A 56 -1.13 1.86 0.56
C ARG A 56 0.01 1.03 1.16
N PRO A 57 -0.28 0.06 2.04
CA PRO A 57 0.76 -0.87 2.48
C PRO A 57 1.31 -1.61 1.26
N ARG A 58 2.63 -1.53 1.04
CA ARG A 58 3.36 -2.34 0.05
C ARG A 58 3.31 -3.81 0.51
N GLY A 59 2.23 -4.51 0.18
CA GLY A 59 2.06 -5.90 0.62
C GLY A 59 0.79 -6.64 0.17
N ALA A 60 -0.04 -6.07 -0.71
CA ALA A 60 -1.20 -6.78 -1.25
C ALA A 60 -0.89 -7.61 -2.50
N LEU A 61 0.31 -8.20 -2.58
CA LEU A 61 0.68 -9.11 -3.66
C LEU A 61 1.42 -10.30 -3.06
N LEU A 62 0.68 -11.33 -2.64
CA LEU A 62 1.11 -12.75 -2.51
C LEU A 62 0.02 -13.61 -1.83
N ARG A 63 -1.19 -13.69 -2.39
CA ARG A 63 -2.13 -14.80 -2.10
C ARG A 63 -2.95 -15.21 -3.33
N ARG A 64 -2.27 -15.55 -4.42
CA ARG A 64 -2.92 -16.28 -5.52
C ARG A 64 -2.00 -17.32 -6.17
N SER A 65 -1.48 -18.23 -5.34
CA SER A 65 -0.93 -19.51 -5.80
C SER A 65 -1.62 -20.62 -5.00
N GLY A 66 -2.50 -21.38 -5.67
CA GLY A 66 -3.18 -22.50 -5.01
C GLY A 66 -4.46 -22.99 -5.67
N ARG A 67 -4.45 -23.36 -6.96
CA ARG A 67 -5.35 -24.42 -7.42
C ARG A 67 -4.59 -25.36 -8.35
N ALA A 68 -3.97 -26.35 -7.71
CA ALA A 68 -3.36 -27.49 -8.35
C ALA A 68 -4.40 -28.24 -9.20
N ARG A 69 -3.98 -28.63 -10.40
CA ARG A 69 -4.64 -29.60 -11.27
C ARG A 69 -4.95 -30.89 -10.49
N PRO A 70 -6.13 -31.50 -10.65
CA PRO A 70 -6.24 -32.93 -10.60
C PRO A 70 -6.05 -33.49 -12.02
N ALA A 71 -4.93 -34.17 -12.25
CA ALA A 71 -4.80 -35.14 -13.31
C ALA A 71 -5.55 -36.43 -12.90
N ARG A 72 -6.60 -36.81 -13.64
CA ARG A 72 -7.12 -38.18 -13.70
C ARG A 72 -7.36 -38.47 -15.18
N ARG A 73 -6.38 -39.04 -15.89
CA ARG A 73 -6.08 -40.48 -16.01
C ARG A 73 -7.31 -41.25 -16.50
N GLY A 74 -7.22 -41.67 -17.75
CA GLY A 74 -8.34 -42.14 -18.57
C GLY A 74 -8.97 -43.46 -18.16
N ARG A 75 -10.09 -43.76 -18.83
CA ARG A 75 -10.62 -45.11 -18.97
C ARG A 75 -10.95 -45.36 -20.44
N HIS A 76 -10.19 -46.28 -21.00
CA HIS A 76 -10.48 -46.97 -22.26
C HIS A 76 -11.69 -47.90 -22.09
N ARG A 77 -12.48 -47.96 -23.18
CA ARG A 77 -13.18 -49.10 -23.80
C ARG A 77 -14.09 -50.01 -22.94
N GLY A 78 -15.30 -50.22 -23.47
CA GLY A 78 -16.13 -51.39 -23.22
C GLY A 78 -17.42 -51.33 -24.04
N HIS A 79 -17.43 -52.02 -25.18
CA HIS A 79 -18.64 -52.42 -25.91
C HIS A 79 -19.55 -53.27 -25.00
N HIS A 80 -20.88 -53.10 -25.06
CA HIS A 80 -21.84 -54.20 -25.28
C HIS A 80 -23.30 -53.69 -25.42
N ALA A 81 -24.05 -54.42 -26.23
CA ALA A 81 -25.35 -54.19 -26.89
C ALA A 81 -26.61 -53.99 -25.98
N PRO A 82 -27.79 -53.64 -26.57
CA PRO A 82 -29.07 -53.50 -25.86
C PRO A 82 -29.95 -54.76 -25.91
N ALA A 83 -30.85 -54.93 -24.92
CA ALA A 83 -32.06 -55.78 -24.87
C ALA A 83 -32.82 -55.51 -23.55
N PRO A 84 -34.11 -55.88 -23.36
CA PRO A 84 -35.00 -56.70 -24.20
C PRO A 84 -36.03 -55.94 -25.03
#